data_AF-A0A158DV02-F1
#
_entry.id   AF-A0A158DV02-F1
#
_cell.length_a   1.000
_cell.length_b   1.000
_cell.length_c   1.000
_cell.angle_alpha   90.00
_cell.angle_beta   90.00
_cell.angle_gamma   90.00
#
_symmetry.space_group_name_H-M   'P 1'
#
loop_
_entity.id
_entity.type
_entity.pdbx_description
1 polymer ?
#
loop_
_entity_poly.entity_id
_entity_poly.type
_entity_poly.pdbx_seq_one_letter_code
_entity_poly.pdbx_strand_id
1 'polypeptide(L)'
;MARPALARPRILELLSAARHPMTREQIADELEMTIGAVKDAVRSAKKARLVYIADWYRPPIDEHGRKSQMLALGNKPDVPEPRLTGAQYSRRTRQRHNAVYRVRESIRRHGYLNPYLQLLCRSAPKKPRSATA
;
A
#
# COMPACT_ATOMS: atom_id res chain seq x y z
N MET A 1 6.61 -23.79 5.18
CA MET A 1 7.32 -22.68 5.86
C MET A 1 8.66 -22.47 5.14
N ALA A 2 8.77 -21.44 4.28
CA ALA A 2 10.01 -21.17 3.55
C ALA A 2 11.16 -20.85 4.52
N ARG A 3 12.32 -21.50 4.34
CA ARG A 3 13.50 -21.27 5.19
C ARG A 3 13.99 -19.83 5.03
N PRO A 4 14.26 -19.09 6.13
CA PRO A 4 14.64 -17.67 6.09
C PRO A 4 15.95 -17.42 5.31
N ALA A 5 16.84 -18.41 5.22
CA ALA A 5 18.10 -18.32 4.48
C ALA A 5 17.91 -18.11 2.95
N LEU A 6 16.77 -18.52 2.38
CA LEU A 6 16.50 -18.44 0.94
C LEU A 6 15.60 -17.25 0.55
N ALA A 7 15.14 -16.46 1.51
CA ALA A 7 14.20 -15.37 1.28
C ALA A 7 14.82 -14.23 0.44
N ARG A 8 16.04 -13.81 0.78
CA ARG A 8 16.73 -12.70 0.09
C ARG A 8 16.95 -12.97 -1.41
N PRO A 9 17.60 -14.07 -1.83
CA PRO A 9 17.85 -14.30 -3.26
C PRO A 9 16.55 -14.36 -4.08
N ARG A 10 15.49 -14.99 -3.54
CA ARG A 10 14.17 -15.05 -4.19
C ARG A 10 13.52 -13.68 -4.38
N ILE A 11 13.63 -12.79 -3.39
CA ILE A 11 13.11 -11.42 -3.52
C ILE A 11 13.87 -10.64 -4.61
N LEU A 12 15.19 -10.80 -4.68
CA LEU A 12 16.00 -10.12 -5.69
C LEU A 12 15.69 -10.63 -7.10
N GLU A 13 15.52 -11.93 -7.24
CA GLU A 13 15.10 -12.58 -8.49
C GLU A 13 13.73 -12.08 -8.94
N LEU A 14 12.75 -12.03 -8.03
CA LEU A 14 11.42 -11.51 -8.31
C LEU A 14 11.46 -10.03 -8.76
N LEU A 15 12.17 -9.17 -8.02
CA LEU A 15 12.27 -7.75 -8.37
C LEU A 15 13.02 -7.53 -9.71
N SER A 16 13.96 -8.41 -10.05
CA SER A 16 14.63 -8.41 -11.34
C SER A 16 13.67 -8.82 -12.48
N ALA A 17 12.88 -9.87 -12.27
CA ALA A 17 11.95 -10.42 -13.25
C ALA A 17 10.74 -9.50 -13.52
N ALA A 18 10.16 -8.91 -12.47
CA ALA A 18 8.98 -8.06 -12.56
C ALA A 18 9.24 -6.75 -13.34
N ARG A 19 10.48 -6.26 -13.35
CA ARG A 19 10.89 -4.98 -13.96
C ARG A 19 10.14 -3.73 -13.44
N HIS A 20 9.28 -3.88 -12.43
CA HIS A 20 8.55 -2.79 -11.78
C HIS A 20 8.71 -2.83 -10.26
N PRO A 21 8.62 -1.69 -9.56
CA PRO A 21 8.64 -1.67 -8.11
C PRO A 21 7.44 -2.43 -7.50
N MET A 22 7.65 -3.10 -6.37
CA MET A 22 6.61 -3.87 -5.68
C MET A 22 6.53 -3.53 -4.20
N THR A 23 5.35 -3.62 -3.60
CA THR A 23 5.20 -3.49 -2.15
C THR A 23 5.59 -4.78 -1.43
N ARG A 24 5.81 -4.71 -0.11
CA ARG A 24 6.12 -5.91 0.69
C ARG A 24 4.98 -6.91 0.68
N GLU A 25 3.75 -6.43 0.62
CA GLU A 25 2.54 -7.26 0.54
C GLU A 25 2.54 -8.02 -0.79
N GLN A 26 2.75 -7.32 -1.91
CA GLN A 26 2.86 -7.97 -3.22
C GLN A 26 3.99 -9.00 -3.28
N ILE A 27 5.15 -8.70 -2.70
CA ILE A 27 6.27 -9.65 -2.62
C ILE A 27 5.93 -10.86 -1.73
N ALA A 28 5.21 -10.64 -0.63
CA ALA A 28 4.78 -11.70 0.28
C ALA A 28 3.79 -12.64 -0.40
N ASP A 29 2.81 -12.07 -1.13
CA ASP A 29 1.81 -12.82 -1.88
C ASP A 29 2.46 -13.63 -3.01
N GLU A 30 3.32 -12.99 -3.82
CA GLU A 30 3.97 -13.62 -4.97
C GLU A 30 4.95 -14.75 -4.59
N LEU A 31 5.61 -14.63 -3.43
CA LEU A 31 6.56 -15.63 -2.94
C LEU A 31 5.95 -16.62 -1.94
N GLU A 32 4.66 -16.50 -1.64
CA GLU A 32 3.94 -17.25 -0.60
C GLU A 32 4.69 -17.21 0.76
N MET A 33 5.17 -16.02 1.12
CA MET A 33 5.95 -15.77 2.33
C MET A 33 5.18 -14.93 3.34
N THR A 34 5.56 -15.03 4.61
CA THR A 34 5.02 -14.11 5.62
C THR A 34 5.63 -12.72 5.45
N ILE A 35 4.83 -11.67 5.71
CA ILE A 35 5.30 -10.27 5.68
C ILE A 35 6.51 -10.07 6.59
N GLY A 36 6.58 -10.78 7.73
CA GLY A 36 7.73 -10.75 8.63
C GLY A 36 9.03 -11.21 7.96
N ALA A 37 9.01 -12.35 7.28
CA ALA A 37 10.17 -12.88 6.57
C ALA A 37 10.61 -11.94 5.43
N VAL A 38 9.65 -11.38 4.69
CA VAL A 38 9.93 -10.36 3.66
C VAL A 38 10.57 -9.12 4.27
N LYS A 39 10.06 -8.64 5.42
CA LYS A 39 10.61 -7.45 6.10
C LYS A 39 12.08 -7.65 6.48
N ASP A 40 12.43 -8.81 7.04
CA ASP A 40 13.80 -9.10 7.46
C ASP A 40 14.74 -9.28 6.27
N ALA A 41 14.29 -9.97 5.23
CA ALA A 41 15.05 -10.15 4.00
C ALA A 41 15.29 -8.82 3.27
N VAL A 42 14.27 -7.95 3.17
CA VAL A 42 14.38 -6.60 2.62
C VAL A 42 15.34 -5.74 3.46
N ARG A 43 15.27 -5.82 4.80
CA ARG A 43 16.20 -5.10 5.68
C ARG A 43 17.65 -5.50 5.41
N SER A 44 17.90 -6.80 5.27
CA SER A 44 19.23 -7.33 4.89
C SER A 44 19.66 -6.84 3.50
N ALA A 45 18.77 -6.89 2.50
CA ALA A 45 19.04 -6.43 1.14
C ALA A 45 19.32 -4.93 1.06
N LYS A 46 18.60 -4.10 1.82
CA LYS A 46 18.85 -2.65 1.93
C LYS A 46 20.21 -2.35 2.57
N LYS A 47 20.60 -3.08 3.62
CA LYS A 47 21.93 -2.93 4.24
C LYS A 47 23.05 -3.23 3.23
N ALA A 48 22.82 -4.20 2.34
CA ALA A 48 23.71 -4.54 1.23
C ALA A 48 23.58 -3.62 0.00
N ARG A 49 22.71 -2.60 0.05
CA ARG A 49 22.44 -1.66 -1.07
C ARG A 49 21.98 -2.34 -2.38
N LEU A 50 21.26 -3.45 -2.26
CA LEU A 50 20.73 -4.20 -3.42
C LEU A 50 19.31 -3.76 -3.80
N VAL A 51 18.60 -3.12 -2.87
CA VAL A 51 17.20 -2.70 -3.02
C VAL A 51 17.07 -1.29 -2.46
N TYR A 52 16.26 -0.45 -3.11
CA TYR A 52 15.95 0.91 -2.67
C TYR A 52 14.43 1.16 -2.69
N ILE A 53 13.99 2.19 -1.97
CA ILE A 53 12.60 2.66 -2.01
C ILE A 53 12.45 3.57 -3.23
N ALA A 54 11.71 3.10 -4.24
CA ALA A 54 11.46 3.83 -5.48
C ALA A 54 10.31 4.83 -5.34
N ASP A 55 9.30 4.52 -4.53
CA ASP A 55 8.17 5.40 -4.27
C ASP A 55 7.46 4.99 -2.96
N TRP A 56 6.57 5.86 -2.50
CA TRP A 56 5.68 5.64 -1.37
C TRP A 56 4.25 5.47 -1.87
N TYR A 57 3.85 4.21 -2.05
CA TYR A 57 2.49 3.89 -2.43
C TYR A 57 1.55 4.02 -1.23
N ARG A 58 0.41 4.68 -1.42
CA ARG A 58 -0.66 4.70 -0.43
C ARG A 58 -1.91 4.13 -1.07
N PRO A 59 -2.25 2.85 -0.83
CA PRO A 59 -3.45 2.26 -1.41
C PRO A 59 -4.66 3.09 -0.99
N PRO A 60 -5.57 3.40 -1.93
CA PRO A 60 -6.54 4.45 -1.69
C PRO A 60 -7.58 4.09 -0.62
N ILE A 61 -7.92 2.81 -0.36
CA ILE A 61 -9.20 2.55 0.32
C ILE A 61 -9.26 1.47 1.44
N ASP A 62 -8.44 0.40 1.52
CA ASP A 62 -8.72 -0.67 2.52
C ASP A 62 -7.71 -0.95 3.68
N GLU A 63 -8.35 -1.15 4.85
CA GLU A 63 -8.01 -1.48 6.25
C GLU A 63 -6.85 -0.80 6.97
N HIS A 64 -5.73 -0.53 6.31
CA HIS A 64 -4.64 0.23 6.92
C HIS A 64 -4.08 1.15 5.86
N GLY A 65 -4.68 2.34 5.69
CA GLY A 65 -4.19 3.41 4.81
C GLY A 65 -2.83 4.00 5.24
N ARG A 66 -1.95 3.16 5.79
CA ARG A 66 -0.53 3.32 5.99
C ARG A 66 0.13 3.30 4.61
N LYS A 67 1.11 4.18 4.47
CA LYS A 67 2.06 4.18 3.36
C LYS A 67 2.74 2.80 3.28
N SER A 68 2.77 2.20 2.11
CA SER A 68 3.61 1.04 1.78
C SER A 68 4.78 1.51 0.93
N GLN A 69 5.96 0.95 1.18
CA GLN A 69 7.15 1.27 0.41
C GLN A 69 7.12 0.44 -0.87
N MET A 70 7.28 1.09 -2.02
CA MET A 70 7.54 0.42 -3.28
C MET A 70 9.04 0.18 -3.39
N LEU A 71 9.42 -1.10 -3.45
CA LEU A 71 10.80 -1.56 -3.46
C LEU A 71 11.21 -1.89 -4.90
N ALA A 72 12.40 -1.43 -5.29
CA ALA A 72 12.98 -1.73 -6.59
C ALA A 72 14.41 -2.22 -6.43
N LEU A 73 14.87 -3.03 -7.39
CA LEU A 73 16.24 -3.52 -7.44
C LEU A 73 17.20 -2.38 -7.83
N GLY A 74 18.31 -2.26 -7.10
CA GLY A 74 19.40 -1.35 -7.45
C GLY A 74 20.03 -0.65 -6.25
N ASN A 75 21.05 0.15 -6.55
CA ASN A 75 21.83 0.92 -5.57
C ASN A 75 21.58 2.42 -5.75
N LYS A 76 20.31 2.82 -5.70
CA LYS A 76 19.91 4.24 -5.70
C LYS A 76 19.60 4.69 -4.27
N PRO A 77 19.73 5.99 -3.95
CA PRO A 77 19.25 6.51 -2.68
C PRO A 77 17.74 6.29 -2.57
N ASP A 78 17.28 6.03 -1.34
CA ASP A 78 15.84 5.92 -1.07
C ASP A 78 15.13 7.24 -1.34
N VAL A 79 13.95 7.18 -1.95
CA VAL A 79 13.07 8.34 -2.08
C VAL A 79 12.63 8.79 -0.68
N PRO A 80 12.81 10.08 -0.34
CA PRO A 80 12.45 10.59 0.97
C PRO A 80 10.96 10.41 1.20
N GLU A 81 10.61 10.08 2.44
CA GLU A 81 9.22 9.96 2.80
C GLU A 81 8.50 11.30 2.61
N PRO A 82 7.30 11.33 2.01
CA PRO A 82 6.50 12.55 1.90
C PRO A 82 6.09 13.04 3.30
N ARG A 83 6.89 13.96 3.87
CA ARG A 83 6.59 14.65 5.12
C ARG A 83 5.55 15.74 4.84
N LEU A 84 4.29 15.44 5.08
CA LEU A 84 3.25 16.47 5.12
C LEU A 84 3.39 17.27 6.42
N THR A 85 3.38 18.59 6.34
CA THR A 85 3.23 19.43 7.55
C THR A 85 1.86 19.20 8.18
N GLY A 86 1.69 19.48 9.48
CA GLY A 86 0.40 19.32 10.17
C GLY A 86 -0.76 20.04 9.44
N ALA A 87 -0.51 21.24 8.93
CA ALA A 87 -1.47 22.01 8.13
C ALA A 87 -1.82 21.33 6.79
N GLN A 88 -0.80 20.82 6.07
CA GLN A 88 -1.01 20.08 4.82
C GLN A 88 -1.77 18.77 5.04
N TYR A 89 -1.46 18.07 6.14
CA TYR A 89 -2.16 16.86 6.56
C TYR A 89 -3.65 17.14 6.83
N SER A 90 -3.95 18.17 7.62
CA SER A 90 -5.33 18.60 7.92
C SER A 90 -6.09 19.02 6.66
N ARG A 91 -5.46 19.79 5.77
CA ARG A 91 -6.05 20.20 4.48
C ARG A 91 -6.40 18.99 3.62
N ARG A 92 -5.46 18.04 3.47
CA ARG A 92 -5.67 16.81 2.69
C ARG A 92 -6.75 15.92 3.30
N THR A 93 -6.78 15.83 4.63
CA THR A 93 -7.81 15.08 5.36
C THR A 93 -9.20 15.69 5.13
N ARG A 94 -9.32 17.01 5.22
CA ARG A 94 -10.58 17.74 4.94
C ARG A 94 -11.02 17.59 3.48
N GLN A 95 -10.10 17.69 2.53
CA GLN A 95 -10.37 17.43 1.11
C GLN A 95 -10.91 16.01 0.88
N ARG A 96 -10.30 15.01 1.52
CA ARG A 96 -10.78 13.62 1.45
C ARG A 96 -12.17 13.47 2.05
N HIS A 97 -12.40 14.05 3.22
CA HIS A 97 -13.71 14.03 3.88
C HIS A 97 -14.79 14.64 2.98
N ASN A 98 -14.51 15.80 2.39
CA ASN A 98 -15.43 16.46 1.46
C ASN A 98 -15.66 15.64 0.19
N ALA A 99 -14.63 15.00 -0.36
CA ALA A 99 -14.78 14.13 -1.53
C ALA A 99 -15.70 12.93 -1.22
N VAL A 100 -15.47 12.23 -0.10
CA VAL A 100 -16.33 11.12 0.34
C VAL A 100 -17.76 11.59 0.61
N TYR A 101 -17.92 12.77 1.22
CA TYR A 101 -19.23 13.37 1.47
C TYR A 101 -19.96 13.65 0.16
N ARG A 102 -19.31 14.28 -0.82
CA ARG A 102 -19.88 14.54 -2.15
C ARG A 102 -20.31 13.26 -2.86
N VAL A 103 -19.51 12.20 -2.77
CA VAL A 103 -19.87 10.88 -3.31
C VAL A 103 -21.14 10.36 -2.64
N ARG A 104 -21.21 10.36 -1.31
CA ARG A 104 -22.40 9.91 -0.57
C ARG A 104 -23.64 10.75 -0.88
N GLU A 105 -23.49 12.06 -1.01
CA GLU A 105 -24.56 12.98 -1.36
C GLU A 105 -25.07 12.72 -2.79
N SER A 106 -24.17 12.49 -3.75
CA SER A 106 -24.54 12.14 -5.12
C SER A 106 -25.32 10.82 -5.20
N ILE A 107 -24.94 9.82 -4.40
CA ILE A 107 -25.65 8.53 -4.30
C ILE A 107 -27.06 8.73 -3.75
N ARG A 108 -27.22 9.53 -2.69
CA ARG A 108 -28.53 9.81 -2.10
C ARG A 108 -29.46 10.56 -3.06
N ARG A 109 -28.93 11.51 -3.83
CA ARG A 109 -29.74 12.36 -4.72
C ARG A 109 -30.14 11.67 -6.03
N HIS A 110 -29.24 10.88 -6.61
CA HIS A 110 -29.44 10.38 -7.98
C HIS A 110 -29.78 8.90 -8.08
N GLY A 111 -29.74 8.12 -6.98
CA GLY A 111 -30.19 6.72 -6.96
C GLY A 111 -29.28 5.72 -7.71
N TYR A 112 -28.31 6.19 -8.49
CA TYR A 112 -27.29 5.36 -9.13
C TYR A 112 -25.88 5.91 -8.84
N LEU A 113 -24.95 5.01 -8.50
CA LEU A 113 -23.52 5.36 -8.42
C LEU A 113 -23.02 5.63 -9.83
N ASN A 114 -22.43 6.80 -10.05
CA ASN A 114 -21.50 7.00 -11.16
C ASN A 114 -20.47 5.84 -11.15
N PRO A 115 -20.22 5.14 -12.27
CA PRO A 115 -19.32 3.99 -12.33
C PRO A 115 -17.87 4.31 -11.86
N TYR A 116 -17.42 5.56 -12.05
CA TYR A 116 -16.14 6.03 -11.48
C TYR A 116 -16.17 6.14 -9.95
N LEU A 117 -17.34 6.38 -9.36
CA LEU A 117 -17.55 6.40 -7.91
C LEU A 117 -17.80 4.99 -7.35
N GLN A 118 -18.30 4.05 -8.15
CA GLN A 118 -18.37 2.63 -7.80
C GLN A 118 -16.99 2.06 -7.51
N LEU A 119 -15.97 2.45 -8.31
CA LEU A 119 -14.57 2.13 -8.04
C LEU A 119 -14.04 2.70 -6.71
N LEU A 120 -14.60 3.83 -6.24
CA LEU A 120 -14.25 4.42 -4.95
C LEU A 120 -15.07 3.86 -3.77
N CYS A 121 -16.20 3.17 -4.02
CA CYS A 121 -17.12 2.66 -3.00
C CYS A 121 -17.16 1.13 -2.87
N ARG A 122 -16.76 0.36 -3.89
CA ARG A 122 -16.66 -1.11 -3.83
C ARG A 122 -15.51 -1.61 -2.96
N SER A 123 -14.47 -0.81 -2.82
CA SER A 123 -13.30 -1.07 -1.98
C SER A 123 -13.44 -0.40 -0.61
N ALA A 124 -14.64 -0.42 -0.01
CA ALA A 124 -14.81 0.03 1.37
C ALA A 124 -15.35 -1.17 2.15
N PRO A 125 -14.71 -1.62 3.25
CA PRO A 125 -15.12 -2.84 3.91
C PRO A 125 -16.42 -2.52 4.65
N LYS A 126 -17.45 -3.33 4.43
CA LYS A 126 -18.64 -3.30 5.29
C LYS A 126 -18.20 -3.71 6.70
N LYS A 127 -18.11 -2.75 7.62
CA LYS A 127 -17.97 -3.07 9.06
C LYS A 127 -19.10 -4.03 9.46
N PRO A 128 -18.80 -5.18 10.08
CA PRO A 128 -19.85 -5.99 10.69
C PRO A 128 -20.52 -5.14 11.78
N ARG A 129 -21.83 -4.98 11.69
CA ARG A 129 -22.62 -4.42 12.78
C ARG A 129 -22.49 -5.38 13.95
N SER A 130 -21.82 -4.96 15.01
CA SER A 130 -21.85 -5.64 16.30
C SER A 130 -23.31 -5.75 16.74
N ALA A 131 -23.82 -6.98 16.75
CA ALA A 131 -25.08 -7.31 17.37
C ALA A 131 -24.91 -7.13 18.88
N THR A 132 -25.52 -6.10 19.44
CA THR A 132 -25.80 -6.02 20.87
C THR A 132 -26.88 -7.05 21.17
N ALA A 133 -26.50 -8.06 21.95
CA ALA A 133 -27.40 -8.99 22.64
C ALA A 133 -28.07 -8.29 23.83
#